data_AF-A0AAN8XED6-F1
#
_entry.id   AF-A0AAN8XED6-F1
#
_cell.length_a   1.000
_cell.length_b   1.000
_cell.length_c   1.000
_cell.angle_alpha   90.00
_cell.angle_beta   90.00
_cell.angle_gamma   90.00
#
_symmetry.space_group_name_H-M   'P 1'
#
loop_
_entity.id
_entity.type
_entity.pdbx_description
1 polymer ?
#
loop_
_entity_poly.entity_id
_entity_poly.type
_entity_poly.pdbx_seq_one_letter_code
_entity_poly.pdbx_strand_id
1 'polypeptide(L)'
;STDPYRLYNLDVFEYEIDNPMALYGSVPVMVSHTAKQSAAVFWHNGAETWIDIKKLPDSNVVSSITGFFSGGESDPPQVSTHWFSESGIIDLFIMLGPRPMDVFRQYGRLTGYTNLPPLFSLAYHQCRWNYNDEEDVQQVNENFDKYDLPMDVMWLDIEHTDGRRYFTWDHHKFPHPLEMTANLTARGRKLVTIVDPHIKRDTGYFFYKESHDKDLFVHTKEGTEFDGWCWPGSSSYLDFTNPEAANHYSDTYMVDRYK
;
A
#
# COMPACT_ATOMS: atom_id res chain seq x y z
N SER A 1 -14.31 16.30 12.91
CA SER A 1 -15.24 15.86 11.87
C SER A 1 -16.36 15.02 12.50
N THR A 2 -17.58 15.09 11.96
CA THR A 2 -18.70 14.20 12.31
C THR A 2 -18.71 12.90 11.50
N ASP A 3 -17.85 12.80 10.48
CA ASP A 3 -17.84 11.70 9.54
C ASP A 3 -17.09 10.48 10.11
N PRO A 4 -17.50 9.25 9.77
CA PRO A 4 -16.80 8.04 10.15
C PRO A 4 -15.40 7.98 9.50
N TYR A 5 -14.49 7.20 10.11
CA TYR A 5 -13.29 6.76 9.41
C TYR A 5 -13.68 5.90 8.22
N ARG A 6 -13.08 6.17 7.05
CA ARG A 6 -13.33 5.42 5.82
C ARG A 6 -12.11 4.58 5.47
N LEU A 7 -12.32 3.32 5.17
CA LEU A 7 -11.33 2.36 4.70
C LEU A 7 -11.69 1.98 3.27
N TYR A 8 -11.06 2.68 2.34
CA TYR A 8 -11.18 2.46 0.90
C TYR A 8 -9.93 2.98 0.21
N ASN A 9 -9.18 2.11 -0.46
CA ASN A 9 -7.88 2.50 -1.02
C ASN A 9 -8.10 3.49 -2.19
N LEU A 10 -7.67 4.74 -1.99
CA LEU A 10 -7.86 5.85 -2.92
C LEU A 10 -6.53 6.56 -3.20
N ASP A 11 -6.36 7.02 -4.44
CA ASP A 11 -5.36 8.04 -4.77
C ASP A 11 -5.95 9.43 -4.46
N VAL A 12 -5.45 10.05 -3.38
CA VAL A 12 -5.93 11.34 -2.89
C VAL A 12 -4.86 12.40 -3.11
N PHE A 13 -5.02 13.14 -4.20
CA PHE A 13 -4.15 14.28 -4.53
C PHE A 13 -4.21 15.34 -3.43
N GLU A 14 -3.05 15.80 -2.96
CA GLU A 14 -2.92 16.85 -1.93
C GLU A 14 -3.77 16.58 -0.68
N TYR A 15 -3.72 15.35 -0.14
CA TYR A 15 -4.49 14.98 1.04
C TYR A 15 -4.29 15.95 2.21
N GLU A 16 -5.38 16.30 2.89
CA GLU A 16 -5.34 17.14 4.09
C GLU A 16 -5.00 16.34 5.35
N ILE A 17 -4.59 17.03 6.41
CA ILE A 17 -4.36 16.43 7.73
C ILE A 17 -5.64 16.49 8.59
N ASP A 18 -5.66 15.73 9.70
CA ASP A 18 -6.71 15.76 10.73
C ASP A 18 -8.14 15.49 10.22
N ASN A 19 -8.28 14.70 9.15
CA ASN A 19 -9.58 14.27 8.62
C ASN A 19 -9.66 12.73 8.53
N PRO A 20 -10.88 12.17 8.56
CA PRO A 20 -11.11 10.72 8.52
C PRO A 20 -11.24 10.15 7.10
N MET A 21 -10.86 10.91 6.06
CA MET A 21 -10.97 10.45 4.67
C MET A 21 -10.02 9.27 4.42
N ALA A 22 -10.46 8.36 3.58
CA ALA A 22 -9.63 7.22 3.19
C ALA A 22 -8.43 7.68 2.35
N LEU A 23 -7.32 6.97 2.48
CA LEU A 23 -6.07 7.19 1.74
C LEU A 23 -5.70 5.91 0.97
N TYR A 24 -4.42 5.70 0.65
CA TYR A 24 -3.94 4.64 -0.24
C TYR A 24 -4.07 3.20 0.30
N GLY A 25 -4.24 3.02 1.61
CA GLY A 25 -4.20 1.69 2.23
C GLY A 25 -5.18 1.55 3.40
N SER A 26 -5.67 0.33 3.58
CA SER A 26 -6.67 -0.02 4.59
C SER A 26 -6.25 -1.28 5.35
N VAL A 27 -6.19 -1.17 6.68
CA VAL A 27 -6.00 -2.31 7.59
C VAL A 27 -7.14 -2.27 8.62
N PRO A 28 -8.19 -3.09 8.46
CA PRO A 28 -9.40 -3.02 9.27
C PRO A 28 -9.23 -3.65 10.67
N VAL A 29 -8.25 -3.15 11.42
CA VAL A 29 -7.92 -3.56 12.79
C VAL A 29 -8.02 -2.37 13.72
N MET A 30 -8.66 -2.55 14.87
CA MET A 30 -8.70 -1.55 15.91
C MET A 30 -8.26 -2.13 17.25
N VAL A 31 -7.32 -1.45 17.90
CA VAL A 31 -6.82 -1.79 19.24
C VAL A 31 -7.43 -0.85 20.27
N SER A 32 -7.98 -1.42 21.33
CA SER A 32 -8.37 -0.71 22.55
C SER A 32 -7.34 -0.97 23.64
N HIS A 33 -6.96 0.05 24.40
CA HIS A 33 -5.96 -0.05 25.46
C HIS A 33 -6.35 0.78 26.68
N THR A 34 -6.14 0.19 27.85
CA THR A 34 -6.24 0.81 29.17
C THR A 34 -4.99 0.46 29.99
N ALA A 35 -4.81 1.12 31.13
CA ALA A 35 -3.72 0.79 32.06
C ALA A 35 -3.71 -0.67 32.54
N LYS A 36 -4.83 -1.40 32.40
CA LYS A 36 -4.98 -2.79 32.87
C LYS A 36 -5.04 -3.83 31.74
N GLN A 37 -5.48 -3.44 30.55
CA GLN A 37 -5.81 -4.38 29.48
C GLN A 37 -5.71 -3.76 28.09
N SER A 38 -5.24 -4.57 27.13
CA SER A 38 -5.40 -4.37 25.69
C SER A 38 -6.31 -5.44 25.10
N ALA A 39 -7.11 -5.04 24.14
CA ALA A 39 -7.85 -5.93 23.26
C ALA A 39 -7.89 -5.35 21.85
N ALA A 40 -8.22 -6.15 20.84
CA ALA A 40 -8.41 -5.65 19.49
C ALA A 40 -9.50 -6.43 18.76
N VAL A 41 -10.03 -5.78 17.74
CA VAL A 41 -10.92 -6.38 16.74
C VAL A 41 -10.24 -6.34 15.38
N PHE A 42 -10.35 -7.42 14.61
CA PHE A 42 -9.99 -7.45 13.19
C PHE A 42 -11.25 -7.79 12.40
N TRP A 43 -11.70 -6.81 11.62
CA TRP A 43 -12.86 -6.92 10.74
C TRP A 43 -12.39 -7.39 9.36
N HIS A 44 -12.45 -8.69 9.11
CA HIS A 44 -11.87 -9.31 7.93
C HIS A 44 -12.81 -9.16 6.72
N ASN A 45 -12.78 -7.98 6.10
CA ASN A 45 -13.58 -7.65 4.94
C ASN A 45 -12.77 -6.82 3.94
N GLY A 46 -12.84 -7.16 2.65
CA GLY A 46 -12.11 -6.48 1.57
C GLY A 46 -12.89 -5.39 0.84
N ALA A 47 -14.16 -5.18 1.18
CA ALA A 47 -14.98 -4.13 0.60
C ALA A 47 -14.75 -2.77 1.28
N GLU A 48 -15.28 -1.71 0.67
CA GLU A 48 -15.35 -0.40 1.31
C GLU A 48 -15.99 -0.50 2.70
N THR A 49 -15.32 0.06 3.70
CA THR A 49 -15.69 -0.08 5.12
C THR A 49 -15.65 1.26 5.83
N TRP A 50 -16.60 1.51 6.73
CA TRP A 50 -16.65 2.71 7.56
C TRP A 50 -16.70 2.36 9.04
N ILE A 51 -16.16 3.25 9.87
CA ILE A 51 -16.06 3.06 11.32
C ILE A 51 -16.48 4.36 12.04
N ASP A 52 -17.66 4.32 12.66
CA ASP A 52 -18.04 5.35 13.63
C ASP A 52 -17.37 5.07 14.98
N ILE A 53 -16.88 6.11 15.66
CA ILE A 53 -16.32 6.00 17.01
C ILE A 53 -17.06 6.98 17.93
N LYS A 54 -17.76 6.45 18.93
CA LYS A 54 -18.50 7.24 19.92
C LYS A 54 -17.94 6.96 21.32
N LYS A 55 -17.45 8.02 21.97
CA LYS A 55 -17.20 7.98 23.41
C LYS A 55 -18.54 8.17 24.11
N LEU A 56 -19.02 7.14 24.78
CA LEU A 56 -20.22 7.28 25.59
C LEU A 56 -19.84 8.08 26.84
N PRO A 57 -20.56 9.15 27.20
CA PRO A 57 -20.32 9.84 28.46
C PRO A 57 -20.51 8.86 29.62
N ASP A 58 -19.81 9.10 30.73
CA ASP A 58 -19.97 8.36 31.99
C ASP A 58 -21.40 8.53 32.52
N SER A 59 -22.34 7.80 31.93
CA SER A 59 -23.73 7.68 32.36
C SER A 59 -24.52 9.01 32.34
N ASN A 60 -25.85 8.94 32.25
CA ASN A 60 -26.71 10.13 32.23
C ASN A 60 -26.59 10.92 33.55
N VAL A 61 -26.87 12.22 33.55
CA VAL A 61 -26.93 13.05 34.78
C VAL A 61 -27.85 12.45 35.86
N VAL A 62 -28.79 11.59 35.45
CA VAL A 62 -29.68 10.84 36.36
C VAL A 62 -28.95 9.71 37.08
N SER A 63 -28.03 9.00 36.42
CA SER A 63 -27.26 7.91 37.04
C SER A 63 -26.15 8.41 37.96
N SER A 64 -25.58 9.60 37.68
CA SER A 64 -24.64 10.25 38.59
C SER A 64 -25.30 10.68 39.91
N ILE A 65 -26.56 11.12 39.88
CA ILE A 65 -27.35 11.40 41.09
C ILE A 65 -27.64 10.09 41.85
N THR A 66 -28.05 9.02 41.18
CA THR A 66 -28.29 7.74 41.87
C THR A 66 -27.00 7.10 42.40
N GLY A 67 -25.85 7.26 41.74
CA GLY A 67 -24.55 6.80 42.22
C GLY A 67 -24.06 7.59 43.44
N PHE A 68 -24.34 8.90 43.48
CA PHE A 68 -24.01 9.77 44.62
C PHE A 68 -24.75 9.39 45.91
N PHE A 69 -25.98 8.87 45.80
CA PHE A 69 -26.78 8.43 46.95
C PHE A 69 -26.67 6.92 47.25
N SER A 70 -26.26 6.08 46.29
CA SER A 70 -26.22 4.63 46.47
C SER A 70 -24.81 4.07 46.74
N GLY A 71 -23.76 4.89 46.70
CA GLY A 71 -22.37 4.41 46.85
C GLY A 71 -21.95 3.47 45.71
N GLY A 72 -22.69 3.45 44.60
CA GLY A 72 -22.41 2.62 43.43
C GLY A 72 -21.27 3.21 42.59
N GLU A 73 -20.36 2.34 42.15
CA GLU A 73 -19.32 2.67 41.17
C GLU A 73 -19.96 3.25 39.90
N SER A 74 -19.43 4.37 39.40
CA SER A 74 -19.77 4.86 38.06
C SER A 74 -19.29 3.86 37.01
N ASP A 75 -20.10 3.62 35.98
CA ASP A 75 -19.68 2.79 34.84
C ASP A 75 -18.33 3.27 34.29
N PRO A 76 -17.40 2.36 33.94
CA PRO A 76 -16.13 2.76 33.38
C PRO A 76 -16.34 3.43 32.02
N PRO A 77 -15.48 4.40 31.64
CA PRO A 77 -15.59 5.09 30.37
C PRO A 77 -15.58 4.10 29.22
N GLN A 78 -16.62 4.16 28.38
CA GLN A 78 -16.84 3.22 27.29
C GLN A 78 -16.67 3.91 25.92
N VAL A 79 -15.99 3.20 25.02
CA VAL A 79 -15.95 3.55 23.59
C VAL A 79 -16.79 2.54 22.83
N SER A 80 -17.74 3.03 22.04
CA SER A 80 -18.54 2.23 21.12
C SER A 80 -18.08 2.48 19.70
N THR A 81 -17.96 1.41 18.92
CA THR A 81 -17.54 1.47 17.51
C THR A 81 -18.57 0.75 16.66
N HIS A 82 -18.97 1.36 15.55
CA HIS A 82 -19.92 0.75 14.61
C HIS A 82 -19.25 0.59 13.25
N TRP A 83 -19.17 -0.67 12.81
CA TRP A 83 -18.50 -1.10 11.59
C TRP A 83 -19.54 -1.55 10.58
N PHE A 84 -19.40 -1.10 9.34
CA PHE A 84 -20.24 -1.54 8.23
C PHE A 84 -19.43 -1.55 6.95
N SER A 85 -19.66 -2.56 6.12
CA SER A 85 -19.01 -2.75 4.83
C SER A 85 -20.06 -2.88 3.73
N GLU A 86 -19.71 -2.43 2.52
CA GLU A 86 -20.62 -2.45 1.37
C GLU A 86 -21.11 -3.87 1.01
N SER A 87 -20.22 -4.86 1.10
CA SER A 87 -20.51 -6.24 0.70
C SER A 87 -19.70 -7.26 1.51
N GLY A 88 -19.80 -8.54 1.15
CA GLY A 88 -19.14 -9.65 1.84
C GLY A 88 -19.90 -10.16 3.05
N ILE A 89 -19.20 -10.89 3.92
CA ILE A 89 -19.75 -11.43 5.17
C ILE A 89 -19.30 -10.60 6.36
N ILE A 90 -19.97 -10.80 7.50
CA ILE A 90 -19.45 -10.40 8.80
C ILE A 90 -18.45 -11.48 9.25
N ASP A 91 -17.16 -11.16 9.17
CA ASP A 91 -16.06 -12.01 9.65
C ASP A 91 -15.20 -11.20 10.65
N LEU A 92 -15.28 -11.57 11.93
CA LEU A 92 -14.76 -10.77 13.04
C LEU A 92 -13.89 -11.63 13.96
N PHE A 93 -12.64 -11.22 14.12
CA PHE A 93 -11.71 -11.80 15.08
C PHE A 93 -11.56 -10.89 16.29
N ILE A 94 -11.69 -11.45 17.49
CA ILE A 94 -11.50 -10.74 18.76
C ILE A 94 -10.23 -11.22 19.43
N MET A 95 -9.31 -10.29 19.69
CA MET A 95 -8.00 -10.51 20.29
C MET A 95 -8.00 -9.96 21.72
N LEU A 96 -7.91 -10.83 22.73
CA LEU A 96 -8.19 -10.47 24.13
C LEU A 96 -6.96 -10.00 24.93
N GLY A 97 -5.77 -9.95 24.31
CA GLY A 97 -4.53 -9.55 24.98
C GLY A 97 -4.09 -10.54 26.07
N PRO A 98 -3.78 -10.11 27.31
CA PRO A 98 -4.16 -8.82 27.93
C PRO A 98 -3.13 -7.69 27.76
N ARG A 99 -1.88 -7.98 27.38
CA ARG A 99 -0.87 -6.94 27.14
C ARG A 99 -0.90 -6.51 25.67
N PRO A 100 -0.45 -5.28 25.33
CA PRO A 100 -0.34 -4.85 23.93
C PRO A 100 0.40 -5.85 23.04
N MET A 101 1.51 -6.39 23.56
CA MET A 101 2.32 -7.37 22.82
C MET A 101 1.58 -8.69 22.55
N ASP A 102 0.66 -9.09 23.43
CA ASP A 102 -0.11 -10.32 23.23
C ASP A 102 -1.15 -10.13 22.10
N VAL A 103 -1.76 -8.94 22.01
CA VAL A 103 -2.62 -8.56 20.87
C VAL A 103 -1.86 -8.61 19.56
N PHE A 104 -0.66 -8.02 19.48
CA PHE A 104 0.15 -8.06 18.26
C PHE A 104 0.57 -9.48 17.86
N ARG A 105 0.87 -10.36 18.83
CA ARG A 105 1.15 -11.77 18.55
C ARG A 105 -0.08 -12.52 18.02
N GLN A 106 -1.26 -12.25 18.58
CA GLN A 106 -2.51 -12.84 18.14
C GLN A 106 -2.82 -12.41 16.69
N TYR A 107 -2.68 -11.12 16.38
CA TYR A 107 -2.89 -10.61 15.03
C TYR A 107 -1.91 -11.21 14.02
N GLY A 108 -0.60 -11.20 14.34
CA GLY A 108 0.42 -11.75 13.43
C GLY A 108 0.29 -13.26 13.18
N ARG A 109 -0.34 -14.02 14.08
CA ARG A 109 -0.66 -15.44 13.82
C ARG A 109 -1.77 -15.62 12.78
N LEU A 110 -2.67 -14.65 12.66
CA LEU A 110 -3.78 -14.68 11.70
C LEU A 110 -3.31 -14.19 10.32
N THR A 111 -2.54 -13.10 10.26
CA THR A 111 -2.25 -12.38 9.01
C THR A 111 -0.79 -12.49 8.56
N GLY A 112 0.06 -13.16 9.33
CA GLY A 112 1.50 -13.21 9.10
C GLY A 112 2.27 -12.10 9.82
N TYR A 113 3.59 -12.24 9.80
CA TYR A 113 4.53 -11.28 10.38
C TYR A 113 5.25 -10.51 9.28
N THR A 114 5.86 -9.39 9.65
CA THR A 114 6.76 -8.67 8.75
C THR A 114 7.82 -9.62 8.20
N ASN A 115 7.90 -9.71 6.87
CA ASN A 115 8.97 -10.44 6.19
C ASN A 115 10.33 -9.84 6.59
N LEU A 116 11.35 -10.68 6.75
CA LEU A 116 12.71 -10.19 7.02
C LEU A 116 13.19 -9.35 5.83
N PRO A 117 13.36 -8.02 5.99
CA PRO A 117 13.76 -7.19 4.87
C PRO A 117 15.23 -7.44 4.52
N PRO A 118 15.62 -7.34 3.23
CA PRO A 118 17.03 -7.32 2.87
C PRO A 118 17.70 -6.09 3.50
N LEU A 119 18.93 -6.21 4.00
CA LEU A 119 19.57 -5.17 4.80
C LEU A 119 19.59 -3.79 4.12
N PHE A 120 19.84 -3.75 2.81
CA PHE A 120 19.89 -2.50 2.04
C PHE A 120 18.57 -1.71 2.09
N SER A 121 17.43 -2.38 2.28
CA SER A 121 16.12 -1.73 2.27
C SER A 121 15.78 -1.01 3.58
N LEU A 122 16.64 -1.13 4.59
CA LEU A 122 16.54 -0.38 5.85
C LEU A 122 17.40 0.90 5.84
N ALA A 123 18.25 1.04 4.84
CA ALA A 123 19.21 2.14 4.73
C ALA A 123 18.60 3.34 3.97
N TYR A 124 19.43 4.30 3.57
CA TYR A 124 18.96 5.50 2.89
C TYR A 124 18.62 5.23 1.41
N HIS A 125 17.42 5.64 1.03
CA HIS A 125 16.88 5.55 -0.34
C HIS A 125 16.77 6.95 -0.94
N GLN A 126 17.40 7.15 -2.09
CA GLN A 126 17.39 8.41 -2.82
C GLN A 126 16.44 8.32 -4.02
N CYS A 127 15.39 9.12 -4.00
CA CYS A 127 14.32 9.11 -4.99
C CYS A 127 13.87 10.54 -5.34
N ARG A 128 13.39 10.72 -6.56
CA ARG A 128 12.56 11.84 -7.01
C ARG A 128 11.82 11.44 -8.27
N TRP A 129 10.76 12.17 -8.60
CA TRP A 129 10.13 12.13 -9.92
C TRP A 129 10.68 13.24 -10.82
N ASN A 130 11.50 12.99 -11.85
CA ASN A 130 12.35 11.82 -12.12
C ASN A 130 13.82 12.24 -12.18
N TYR A 131 14.77 11.29 -12.09
CA TYR A 131 16.10 11.53 -12.68
C TYR A 131 15.98 11.58 -14.20
N ASN A 132 16.71 12.47 -14.84
CA ASN A 132 16.48 12.77 -16.26
C ASN A 132 16.92 11.61 -17.17
N ASP A 133 18.07 11.00 -16.88
CA ASP A 133 18.75 9.99 -17.71
C ASP A 133 19.85 9.27 -16.91
N GLU A 134 20.64 8.41 -17.59
CA GLU A 134 21.80 7.70 -17.01
C GLU A 134 22.88 8.64 -16.47
N GLU A 135 23.08 9.81 -17.08
CA GLU A 135 24.10 10.78 -16.65
C GLU A 135 23.68 11.45 -15.33
N ASP A 136 22.41 11.82 -15.19
CA ASP A 136 21.87 12.35 -13.93
C ASP A 136 21.99 11.31 -12.80
N VAL A 137 21.64 10.05 -13.07
CA VAL A 137 21.83 8.94 -12.13
C VAL A 137 23.29 8.81 -11.70
N GLN A 138 24.23 8.82 -12.67
CA GLN A 138 25.66 8.74 -12.39
C GLN A 138 26.13 9.93 -11.55
N GLN A 139 25.73 11.15 -11.90
CA GLN A 139 26.14 12.37 -11.22
C GLN A 139 25.65 12.38 -9.76
N VAL A 140 24.39 12.01 -9.52
CA VAL A 140 23.84 11.91 -8.16
C VAL A 140 24.60 10.85 -7.37
N ASN A 141 24.78 9.65 -7.94
CA ASN A 141 25.52 8.55 -7.33
C ASN A 141 26.96 8.93 -6.93
N GLU A 142 27.67 9.67 -7.79
CA GLU A 142 29.02 10.16 -7.50
C GLU A 142 29.04 11.29 -6.47
N ASN A 143 28.03 12.15 -6.44
CA ASN A 143 27.94 13.22 -5.45
C ASN A 143 27.75 12.68 -4.02
N PHE A 144 27.05 11.57 -3.82
CA PHE A 144 26.98 10.92 -2.51
C PHE A 144 28.38 10.55 -1.98
N ASP A 145 29.23 9.98 -2.84
CA ASP A 145 30.60 9.64 -2.46
C ASP A 145 31.47 10.88 -2.29
N LYS A 146 31.33 11.88 -3.18
CA LYS A 146 32.07 13.15 -3.11
C LYS A 146 31.82 13.91 -1.81
N TYR A 147 30.59 13.89 -1.31
CA TYR A 147 30.16 14.62 -0.12
C TYR A 147 30.11 13.76 1.15
N ASP A 148 30.62 12.52 1.10
CA ASP A 148 30.64 11.58 2.23
C ASP A 148 29.25 11.34 2.85
N LEU A 149 28.24 11.17 1.98
CA LEU A 149 26.87 10.87 2.35
C LEU A 149 26.55 9.39 2.03
N PRO A 150 26.04 8.60 3.00
CA PRO A 150 25.69 7.21 2.74
C PRO A 150 24.38 7.10 1.94
N MET A 151 24.36 6.17 0.98
CA MET A 151 23.18 5.81 0.19
C MET A 151 23.29 4.36 -0.27
N ASP A 152 22.21 3.61 -0.13
CA ASP A 152 22.12 2.20 -0.53
C ASP A 152 21.27 1.99 -1.77
N VAL A 153 20.22 2.80 -1.98
CA VAL A 153 19.24 2.57 -3.04
C VAL A 153 18.98 3.83 -3.84
N MET A 154 19.11 3.71 -5.16
CA MET A 154 18.64 4.71 -6.12
C MET A 154 17.31 4.25 -6.73
N TRP A 155 16.38 5.18 -6.91
CA TRP A 155 15.05 4.92 -7.46
C TRP A 155 14.85 5.58 -8.81
N LEU A 156 14.18 4.89 -9.73
CA LEU A 156 13.70 5.46 -10.99
C LEU A 156 12.17 5.45 -11.02
N ASP A 157 11.60 6.64 -11.12
CA ASP A 157 10.16 6.86 -11.29
C ASP A 157 9.76 6.70 -12.77
N ILE A 158 8.49 6.95 -13.11
CA ILE A 158 7.84 6.51 -14.36
C ILE A 158 8.53 6.97 -15.65
N GLU A 159 9.31 8.05 -15.62
CA GLU A 159 9.96 8.61 -16.81
C GLU A 159 11.16 7.81 -17.32
N HIS A 160 11.57 6.74 -16.60
CA HIS A 160 12.59 5.80 -17.09
C HIS A 160 12.10 4.84 -18.17
N THR A 161 10.78 4.69 -18.29
CA THR A 161 10.13 3.75 -19.20
C THR A 161 9.96 4.31 -20.61
N ASP A 162 9.87 3.45 -21.64
CA ASP A 162 9.49 3.88 -22.99
C ASP A 162 7.99 4.23 -23.04
N GLY A 163 7.68 5.52 -22.88
CA GLY A 163 6.31 6.02 -23.04
C GLY A 163 5.33 5.46 -22.01
N ARG A 164 5.79 5.18 -20.78
CA ARG A 164 4.99 4.61 -19.68
C ARG A 164 4.54 3.17 -19.96
N ARG A 165 5.35 2.44 -20.74
CA ARG A 165 5.28 0.98 -20.87
C ARG A 165 6.21 0.36 -19.84
N TYR A 166 5.68 -0.27 -18.80
CA TYR A 166 6.51 -0.94 -17.80
C TYR A 166 7.33 -2.09 -18.41
N PHE A 167 8.37 -2.55 -17.70
CA PHE A 167 9.31 -3.57 -18.22
C PHE A 167 10.03 -3.15 -19.52
N THR A 168 10.17 -1.84 -19.73
CA THR A 168 10.92 -1.24 -20.83
C THR A 168 11.78 -0.09 -20.30
N TRP A 169 12.75 0.35 -21.09
CA TRP A 169 13.55 1.56 -20.85
C TRP A 169 13.35 2.57 -21.97
N ASP A 170 13.31 3.86 -21.64
CA ASP A 170 13.42 4.93 -22.62
C ASP A 170 14.81 4.87 -23.27
N HIS A 171 14.89 4.44 -24.52
CA HIS A 171 16.17 4.23 -25.21
C HIS A 171 16.97 5.51 -25.49
N HIS A 172 16.39 6.70 -25.32
CA HIS A 172 17.11 7.96 -25.44
C HIS A 172 17.75 8.38 -24.10
N LYS A 173 17.05 8.17 -22.99
CA LYS A 173 17.50 8.55 -21.64
C LYS A 173 18.28 7.45 -20.93
N PHE A 174 17.90 6.20 -21.16
CA PHE A 174 18.46 5.00 -20.54
C PHE A 174 18.88 3.97 -21.60
N PRO A 175 19.84 4.29 -22.49
CA PRO A 175 20.31 3.38 -23.53
C PRO A 175 21.13 2.17 -23.04
N HIS A 176 21.75 2.25 -21.85
CA HIS A 176 22.62 1.22 -21.26
C HIS A 176 22.23 0.88 -19.79
N PRO A 177 20.98 0.47 -19.52
CA PRO A 177 20.48 0.33 -18.15
C PRO A 177 21.22 -0.75 -17.34
N LEU A 178 21.72 -1.79 -18.02
CA LEU A 178 22.53 -2.84 -17.38
C LEU A 178 23.90 -2.31 -16.94
N GLU A 179 24.52 -1.42 -17.72
CA GLU A 179 25.80 -0.80 -17.36
C GLU A 179 25.60 0.19 -16.19
N MET A 180 24.57 1.03 -16.27
CA MET A 180 24.18 1.92 -15.17
C MET A 180 23.94 1.13 -13.87
N THR A 181 23.20 0.02 -13.94
CA THR A 181 22.95 -0.86 -12.79
C THR A 181 24.23 -1.52 -12.29
N ALA A 182 25.12 -1.97 -13.17
CA ALA A 182 26.43 -2.51 -12.81
C ALA A 182 27.30 -1.47 -12.08
N ASN A 183 27.30 -0.22 -12.55
CA ASN A 183 28.04 0.87 -11.94
C ASN A 183 27.56 1.22 -10.52
N LEU A 184 26.24 1.18 -10.29
CA LEU A 184 25.66 1.31 -8.95
C LEU A 184 26.05 0.13 -8.05
N THR A 185 25.83 -1.09 -8.53
CA THR A 185 26.03 -2.32 -7.73
C THR A 185 27.50 -2.61 -7.42
N ALA A 186 28.44 -2.14 -8.25
CA ALA A 186 29.88 -2.19 -7.96
C ALA A 186 30.26 -1.44 -6.67
N ARG A 187 29.45 -0.46 -6.24
CA ARG A 187 29.60 0.27 -4.96
C ARG A 187 28.75 -0.32 -3.83
N GLY A 188 28.15 -1.49 -4.02
CA GLY A 188 27.25 -2.14 -3.05
C GLY A 188 25.80 -1.63 -3.09
N ARG A 189 25.51 -0.61 -3.91
CA ARG A 189 24.17 0.01 -4.03
C ARG A 189 23.19 -0.89 -4.80
N LYS A 190 21.92 -0.48 -4.83
CA LYS A 190 20.81 -1.13 -5.53
C LYS A 190 20.03 -0.11 -6.36
N LEU A 191 19.36 -0.59 -7.39
CA LEU A 191 18.42 0.17 -8.21
C LEU A 191 17.01 -0.38 -7.95
N VAL A 192 16.05 0.52 -7.77
CA VAL A 192 14.61 0.21 -7.77
C VAL A 192 13.97 0.93 -8.94
N THR A 193 13.19 0.21 -9.75
CA THR A 193 12.40 0.75 -10.84
C THR A 193 10.92 0.64 -10.51
N ILE A 194 10.16 1.70 -10.79
CA ILE A 194 8.70 1.67 -10.60
C ILE A 194 8.02 0.78 -11.65
N VAL A 195 7.03 0.00 -11.21
CA VAL A 195 6.14 -0.78 -12.07
C VAL A 195 4.73 -0.71 -11.47
N ASP A 196 3.81 -0.04 -12.17
CA ASP A 196 2.43 0.13 -11.72
C ASP A 196 1.49 -0.88 -12.42
N PRO A 197 0.30 -1.16 -11.86
CA PRO A 197 -0.60 -2.19 -12.40
C PRO A 197 -1.41 -1.76 -13.64
N HIS A 198 -1.28 -0.52 -14.11
CA HIS A 198 -1.96 -0.02 -15.30
C HIS A 198 -1.09 -0.20 -16.55
N ILE A 199 -1.57 -0.95 -17.51
CA ILE A 199 -0.79 -1.40 -18.66
C ILE A 199 -1.27 -0.64 -19.90
N LYS A 200 -0.35 0.12 -20.53
CA LYS A 200 -0.65 0.87 -21.75
C LYS A 200 -1.30 -0.02 -22.81
N ARG A 201 -2.45 0.40 -23.35
CA ARG A 201 -3.17 -0.29 -24.42
C ARG A 201 -2.49 -0.07 -25.77
N ASP A 202 -1.50 -0.91 -26.05
CA ASP A 202 -0.67 -0.84 -27.26
C ASP A 202 -0.32 -2.26 -27.74
N THR A 203 -0.80 -2.65 -28.92
CA THR A 203 -0.56 -3.99 -29.46
C THR A 203 0.90 -4.24 -29.87
N GLY A 204 1.71 -3.19 -30.00
CA GLY A 204 3.17 -3.28 -30.17
C GLY A 204 3.93 -3.51 -28.86
N TYR A 205 3.29 -3.31 -27.71
CA TYR A 205 3.88 -3.51 -26.39
C TYR A 205 3.67 -4.97 -25.94
N PHE A 206 4.78 -5.69 -25.74
CA PHE A 206 4.76 -7.13 -25.50
C PHE A 206 3.90 -7.53 -24.30
N PHE A 207 4.03 -6.83 -23.16
CA PHE A 207 3.34 -7.21 -21.93
C PHE A 207 1.84 -6.99 -22.03
N TYR A 208 1.40 -5.89 -22.65
CA TYR A 208 -0.01 -5.67 -22.98
C TYR A 208 -0.54 -6.77 -23.88
N LYS A 209 0.16 -7.05 -25.00
CA LYS A 209 -0.27 -8.05 -25.97
C LYS A 209 -0.40 -9.43 -25.33
N GLU A 210 0.60 -9.88 -24.57
CA GLU A 210 0.57 -11.17 -23.91
C GLU A 210 -0.54 -11.27 -22.85
N SER A 211 -0.76 -10.20 -22.08
CA SER A 211 -1.82 -10.16 -21.07
C SER A 211 -3.22 -10.14 -21.69
N HIS A 212 -3.38 -9.42 -22.81
CA HIS A 212 -4.62 -9.36 -23.59
C HIS A 212 -4.95 -10.71 -24.23
N ASP A 213 -3.97 -11.33 -24.90
CA ASP A 213 -4.15 -12.63 -25.57
C ASP A 213 -4.53 -13.77 -24.59
N LYS A 214 -4.17 -13.60 -23.31
CA LYS A 214 -4.46 -14.55 -22.22
C LYS A 214 -5.66 -14.15 -21.35
N ASP A 215 -6.36 -13.06 -21.69
CA ASP A 215 -7.54 -12.60 -20.94
C ASP A 215 -7.27 -12.30 -19.45
N LEU A 216 -6.13 -11.64 -19.16
CA LEU A 216 -5.64 -11.43 -17.78
C LEU A 216 -6.02 -10.07 -17.17
N PHE A 217 -6.81 -9.26 -17.88
CA PHE A 217 -7.20 -7.93 -17.43
C PHE A 217 -8.54 -7.92 -16.70
N VAL A 218 -8.74 -6.89 -15.87
CA VAL A 218 -10.04 -6.59 -15.25
C VAL A 218 -11.08 -6.30 -16.34
N HIS A 219 -12.29 -6.82 -16.14
CA HIS A 219 -13.41 -6.66 -17.06
C HIS A 219 -14.48 -5.70 -16.52
N THR A 220 -15.23 -5.08 -17.45
CA THR A 220 -16.46 -4.34 -17.16
C THR A 220 -17.60 -5.31 -16.81
N LYS A 221 -18.73 -4.77 -16.34
CA LYS A 221 -19.96 -5.55 -16.10
C LYS A 221 -20.52 -6.22 -17.36
N GLU A 222 -20.19 -5.68 -18.55
CA GLU A 222 -20.53 -6.26 -19.85
C GLU A 222 -19.58 -7.39 -20.27
N GLY A 223 -18.54 -7.69 -19.49
CA GLY A 223 -17.55 -8.72 -19.80
C GLY A 223 -16.54 -8.30 -20.87
N THR A 224 -16.34 -7.00 -21.09
CA THR A 224 -15.28 -6.48 -21.96
C THR A 224 -14.10 -6.01 -21.13
N GLU A 225 -12.88 -6.07 -21.67
CA GLU A 225 -11.71 -5.51 -21.01
C GLU A 225 -11.94 -4.04 -20.60
N PHE A 226 -11.59 -3.70 -19.35
CA PHE A 226 -11.76 -2.36 -18.82
C PHE A 226 -10.71 -1.40 -19.42
N ASP A 227 -11.19 -0.30 -20.02
CA ASP A 227 -10.37 0.79 -20.56
C ASP A 227 -10.47 2.01 -19.65
N GLY A 228 -9.39 2.29 -18.93
CA GLY A 228 -9.25 3.45 -18.07
C GLY A 228 -8.15 4.40 -18.55
N TRP A 229 -8.01 5.53 -17.86
CA TRP A 229 -6.95 6.50 -18.14
C TRP A 229 -6.00 6.60 -16.94
N CYS A 230 -4.70 6.50 -17.22
CA CYS A 230 -3.64 6.73 -16.25
C CYS A 230 -2.41 7.34 -16.97
N TRP A 231 -1.20 7.20 -16.42
CA TRP A 231 0.02 7.81 -16.97
C TRP A 231 0.26 7.58 -18.47
N PRO A 232 0.06 6.37 -19.05
CA PRO A 232 0.26 6.15 -20.47
C PRO A 232 -0.94 6.55 -21.34
N GLY A 233 -1.99 7.16 -20.77
CA GLY A 233 -3.28 7.39 -21.42
C GLY A 233 -4.18 6.17 -21.25
N SER A 234 -4.80 5.72 -22.35
CA SER A 234 -5.64 4.51 -22.39
C SER A 234 -4.86 3.29 -21.89
N SER A 235 -5.41 2.66 -20.85
CA SER A 235 -4.76 1.63 -20.03
C SER A 235 -5.73 0.54 -19.62
N SER A 236 -5.22 -0.69 -19.53
CA SER A 236 -5.91 -1.84 -18.94
C SER A 236 -5.29 -2.18 -17.59
N TYR A 237 -6.05 -2.76 -16.67
CA TYR A 237 -5.58 -3.05 -15.32
C TYR A 237 -5.47 -4.55 -15.13
N LEU A 238 -4.28 -5.04 -14.79
CA LEU A 238 -4.06 -6.48 -14.62
C LEU A 238 -4.88 -6.98 -13.42
N ASP A 239 -5.60 -8.08 -13.59
CA ASP A 239 -6.42 -8.65 -12.50
C ASP A 239 -5.56 -9.46 -11.54
N PHE A 240 -4.95 -8.81 -10.55
CA PHE A 240 -4.14 -9.48 -9.52
C PHE A 240 -4.94 -10.42 -8.61
N THR A 241 -6.27 -10.47 -8.70
CA THR A 241 -7.06 -11.50 -8.00
C THR A 241 -7.06 -12.83 -8.75
N ASN A 242 -6.74 -12.82 -10.06
CA ASN A 242 -6.49 -14.00 -10.85
C ASN A 242 -5.04 -14.51 -10.63
N PRO A 243 -4.85 -15.74 -10.11
CA PRO A 243 -3.50 -16.28 -9.88
C PRO A 243 -2.68 -16.44 -11.16
N GLU A 244 -3.31 -16.63 -12.33
CA GLU A 244 -2.59 -16.69 -13.61
C GLU A 244 -2.00 -15.33 -13.98
N ALA A 245 -2.73 -14.24 -13.75
CA ALA A 245 -2.25 -12.89 -13.97
C ALA A 245 -1.09 -12.54 -13.01
N ALA A 246 -1.21 -12.90 -11.73
CA ALA A 246 -0.15 -12.73 -10.74
C ALA A 246 1.13 -13.51 -11.12
N ASN A 247 1.00 -14.76 -11.58
CA ASN A 247 2.12 -15.57 -12.06
C ASN A 247 2.75 -14.96 -13.33
N HIS A 248 1.93 -14.53 -14.29
CA HIS A 248 2.41 -13.90 -15.52
C HIS A 248 3.21 -12.62 -15.23
N TYR A 249 2.73 -11.80 -14.30
CA TYR A 249 3.44 -10.61 -13.81
C TYR A 249 4.77 -11.00 -13.15
N SER A 250 4.77 -11.98 -12.25
CA SER A 250 5.99 -12.48 -11.58
C SER A 250 7.03 -12.99 -12.58
N ASP A 251 6.62 -13.79 -13.56
CA ASP A 251 7.52 -14.35 -14.59
C ASP A 251 8.17 -13.27 -15.46
N THR A 252 7.56 -12.09 -15.55
CA THR A 252 8.09 -10.97 -16.35
C THR A 252 9.29 -10.31 -15.68
N TYR A 253 9.52 -10.52 -14.38
CA TYR A 253 10.73 -10.06 -13.67
C TYR A 253 11.97 -10.93 -13.92
N MET A 254 11.85 -12.01 -14.69
CA MET A 254 13.01 -12.80 -15.10
C MET A 254 13.94 -11.96 -15.99
N VAL A 255 15.26 -12.09 -15.80
CA VAL A 255 16.29 -11.20 -16.38
C VAL A 255 16.28 -11.18 -17.92
N ASP A 256 15.83 -12.26 -18.55
CA ASP A 256 15.69 -12.39 -19.99
C ASP A 256 14.41 -11.74 -20.56
N ARG A 257 13.52 -11.27 -19.68
CA ARG A 257 12.21 -10.71 -20.04
C ARG A 257 12.08 -9.21 -19.82
N TYR A 258 12.78 -8.65 -18.84
CA TYR A 258 12.83 -7.20 -18.65
C TYR A 258 13.66 -6.58 -19.78
N LYS A 259 13.00 -5.87 -20.69
CA LYS A 259 13.63 -5.28 -21.88
C LYS A 259 13.97 -3.82 -21.68
#